data_AF-A0A1I7XKY7-F1
#
_entry.id   AF-A0A1I7XKY7-F1
#
_cell.length_a   1.000
_cell.length_b   1.000
_cell.length_c   1.000
_cell.angle_alpha   90.00
_cell.angle_beta   90.00
_cell.angle_gamma   90.00
#
_symmetry.space_group_name_H-M   'P 1'
#
loop_
_entity.id
_entity.type
_entity.pdbx_description
1 polymer ?
#
loop_
_entity_poly.entity_id
_entity_poly.type
_entity_poly.pdbx_seq_one_letter_code
_entity_poly.pdbx_strand_id
1 'polypeptide(L)' 'MKGEGDAALTRFYYESSQRKCLAFNYLGSKGNMNNFLTKESCESTCPVWINPCAVGQPILTPNQRPFQCHQGASCSKG' A
#
# COMPACT_ATOMS: atom_id res chain seq x y z
N MET A 1 6.33 1.97 14.93
CA MET A 1 6.46 2.50 16.31
C MET A 1 6.05 3.96 16.31
N LYS A 2 5.24 4.40 17.27
CA LYS A 2 4.74 5.79 17.34
C LYS A 2 5.80 6.85 17.70
N GLY A 3 7.02 6.44 18.04
CA GLY A 3 8.05 7.35 18.56
C GLY A 3 7.81 7.74 20.02
N GLU A 4 8.47 8.81 20.46
CA GLU A 4 8.33 9.45 21.77
C GLU A 4 8.04 10.94 21.59
N GLY A 5 7.36 11.52 22.58
CA GLY A 5 6.91 12.91 22.59
C GLY A 5 5.40 13.03 22.82
N ASP A 6 4.91 14.24 22.70
CA ASP A 6 3.53 14.67 22.96
C ASP A 6 2.85 15.27 21.72
N ALA A 7 3.53 15.25 20.57
CA ALA A 7 2.94 15.68 19.30
C ALA A 7 1.92 14.66 18.78
N ALA A 8 1.01 15.11 17.93
CA ALA A 8 0.07 14.26 17.21
C ALA A 8 0.22 14.48 15.69
N LEU A 9 1.28 13.93 15.11
CA LEU A 9 1.62 14.11 13.70
C LEU A 9 1.13 12.92 12.88
N THR A 10 0.39 13.17 11.80
CA THR A 10 0.09 12.12 10.82
C THR A 10 1.34 11.78 10.02
N ARG A 11 1.70 10.49 10.02
CA ARG A 11 2.77 9.92 9.20
C ARG A 11 2.27 8.67 8.51
N PHE A 12 3.00 8.21 7.50
CA PHE A 12 2.69 7.00 6.76
C PHE A 12 3.75 5.94 7.02
N TYR A 13 3.34 4.69 7.14
CA TYR A 13 4.22 3.54 7.23
C TYR A 13 3.77 2.46 6.23
N TYR A 14 4.73 1.72 5.70
CA TYR A 14 4.48 0.59 4.83
C TYR A 14 4.14 -0.66 5.66
N GLU A 15 2.97 -1.22 5.39
CA GLU A 15 2.48 -2.48 5.93
C GLU A 15 2.68 -3.59 4.90
N SER A 16 3.67 -4.45 5.13
CA SER A 16 4.14 -5.44 4.14
C SER A 16 3.13 -6.56 3.90
N SER A 17 2.31 -6.92 4.90
CA SER A 17 1.28 -7.95 4.77
C SER A 17 0.20 -7.57 3.75
N GLN A 18 -0.14 -6.28 3.70
CA GLN A 18 -1.15 -5.75 2.78
C GLN A 18 -0.56 -5.07 1.55
N ARG A 19 0.77 -4.87 1.53
CA ARG A 19 1.49 -4.06 0.53
C ARG A 19 0.86 -2.68 0.36
N LYS A 20 0.59 -2.01 1.48
CA LYS A 20 -0.09 -0.71 1.53
C LYS A 20 0.67 0.25 2.43
N CYS A 21 0.59 1.53 2.11
CA CYS A 21 1.01 2.62 2.98
C CYS A 21 -0.18 3.09 3.83
N LEU A 22 -0.08 2.91 5.14
CA LEU A 22 -1.13 3.23 6.10
C LEU A 22 -0.73 4.42 6.95
N ALA A 23 -1.70 5.25 7.32
CA ALA A 23 -1.47 6.37 8.22
C ALA A 23 -1.36 5.90 9.68
N PHE A 24 -0.51 6.54 10.46
CA PHE A 24 -0.41 6.35 11.90
C PHE A 24 -0.10 7.67 12.61
N ASN A 25 -0.40 7.72 13.91
CA ASN A 25 -0.06 8.86 14.75
C ASN A 25 1.39 8.74 15.26
N TYR A 26 2.19 9.77 14.99
CA TYR A 26 3.58 9.88 15.35
C TYR A 26 3.80 10.98 16.40
N LEU A 27 4.50 10.63 17.47
CA LEU A 27 4.70 11.45 18.67
C LEU A 27 5.80 12.52 18.52
N GLY A 28 6.50 12.56 17.39
CA GLY A 28 7.39 13.65 17.01
C GLY A 28 8.88 13.32 17.03
N SER A 29 9.34 12.49 17.97
CA SER A 29 10.76 12.11 18.08
C SER A 29 10.99 10.61 18.07
N LYS A 30 12.21 10.18 17.72
CA LYS A 30 12.62 8.77 17.57
C LYS A 30 11.76 8.01 16.54
N GLY A 31 12.10 6.76 16.22
CA GLY A 31 11.39 5.99 15.20
C GLY A 31 12.34 5.23 14.32
N ASN A 32 11.81 4.66 13.23
CA ASN A 32 12.60 3.93 12.25
C ASN A 32 12.41 4.53 10.86
N MET A 33 13.12 3.97 9.87
CA MET A 33 13.03 4.40 8.47
C MET A 33 11.65 4.17 7.82
N ASN A 34 10.77 3.38 8.45
CA ASN A 34 9.40 3.16 7.99
C ASN A 34 8.45 4.27 8.52
N ASN A 35 8.79 5.52 8.21
CA ASN A 35 8.07 6.72 8.63
C ASN A 35 8.19 7.79 7.55
N PHE A 36 7.11 8.01 6.81
CA PHE A 36 7.05 8.91 5.67
C PHE A 36 6.11 10.09 5.95
N LEU A 37 6.42 11.25 5.39
CA LEU A 37 5.61 12.46 5.53
C LEU A 37 4.31 12.39 4.75
N THR A 38 4.35 11.80 3.55
CA THR A 38 3.20 11.68 2.66
C THR A 38 2.98 10.24 2.24
N LYS A 39 1.74 9.94 1.84
CA LYS A 39 1.39 8.61 1.34
C LYS A 39 2.17 8.29 0.06
N GLU A 40 2.30 9.28 -0.82
CA GLU A 40 2.98 9.17 -2.12
C GLU A 40 4.46 8.85 -1.92
N SER A 41 5.13 9.46 -0.94
CA SER A 41 6.53 9.16 -0.63
C SER A 41 6.73 7.73 -0.11
N CYS A 42 5.77 7.22 0.67
CA CYS A 42 5.77 5.83 1.08
C CYS A 42 5.55 4.90 -0.13
N GLU A 43 4.56 5.20 -0.97
CA GLU A 43 4.21 4.40 -2.15
C GLU A 43 5.30 4.42 -3.23
N SER A 44 6.08 5.51 -3.34
CA SER A 44 7.24 5.59 -4.24
C SER A 44 8.46 4.83 -3.72
N THR A 45 8.56 4.64 -2.40
CA THR A 45 9.72 3.98 -1.76
C THR A 45 9.49 2.49 -1.58
N CYS A 46 8.26 2.08 -1.29
CA CYS A 46 7.91 0.70 -0.94
C CYS A 46 7.05 0.02 -2.02
N PRO A 47 7.18 -1.30 -2.18
CA PRO A 47 6.44 -2.03 -3.21
C PRO A 47 4.96 -2.16 -2.84
N VAL A 48 4.13 -1.23 -3.29
CA VAL A 48 2.69 -1.26 -3.04
C VAL A 48 1.90 -2.04 -4.08
N TRP A 49 0.75 -2.58 -3.68
CA TRP A 49 -0.19 -3.17 -4.61
C TRP A 49 -0.94 -2.06 -5.37
N ILE A 50 -0.69 -1.96 -6.66
CA ILE A 50 -1.43 -1.09 -7.57
C ILE A 50 -2.51 -1.93 -8.25
N ASN A 51 -3.77 -1.50 -8.11
CA ASN A 51 -4.85 -2.10 -8.89
C ASN A 51 -4.65 -1.75 -10.37
N PRO A 52 -4.39 -2.73 -11.25
CA PRO A 52 -4.19 -2.47 -12.67
C PRO A 52 -5.49 -2.09 -13.40
N CYS A 53 -6.65 -2.36 -12.80
CA CYS A 53 -7.94 -2.04 -13.38
C CYS A 53 -8.35 -0.60 -13.04
N ALA A 54 -8.68 0.18 -14.07
CA ALA A 54 -9.21 1.54 -13.89
C ALA A 54 -10.60 1.54 -13.23
N VAL A 55 -11.37 0.46 -13.43
CA VAL A 55 -12.71 0.27 -12.86
C VAL A 55 -12.79 -1.14 -12.30
N GLY A 56 -13.27 -1.27 -11.05
CA GLY A 56 -13.44 -2.56 -10.38
C GLY A 56 -12.17 -3.12 -9.75
N GLN A 57 -12.24 -4.37 -9.30
CA GLN A 57 -11.13 -5.12 -8.71
C GLN A 57 -10.64 -6.19 -9.71
N PRO A 58 -9.33 -6.51 -9.73
CA PRO A 58 -8.80 -7.51 -10.63
C PRO A 58 -9.23 -8.92 -10.17
N ILE A 59 -9.48 -9.80 -11.13
CA ILE A 59 -9.62 -11.23 -10.85
C ILE A 59 -8.27 -11.74 -10.36
N LEU A 60 -8.24 -12.45 -9.24
CA LEU A 60 -7.00 -12.98 -8.67
C LEU A 60 -6.84 -14.46 -9.03
N THR A 61 -5.62 -14.85 -9.35
CA THR A 61 -5.19 -16.25 -9.38
C THR A 61 -5.17 -16.83 -7.95
N PRO A 62 -5.09 -18.17 -7.78
CA PRO A 62 -4.92 -18.79 -6.46
C PRO A 62 -3.71 -18.24 -5.67
N ASN A 63 -2.70 -17.73 -6.38
CA ASN A 63 -1.49 -17.12 -5.81
C ASN A 63 -1.63 -15.62 -5.52
N GLN A 64 -2.87 -15.09 -5.49
CA GLN A 64 -3.18 -13.68 -5.21
C GLN A 64 -2.50 -12.66 -6.15
N ARG A 65 -2.22 -13.07 -7.39
CA ARG A 65 -1.73 -12.17 -8.44
C ARG A 65 -2.85 -11.81 -9.41
N PRO A 66 -2.87 -10.59 -9.98
CA PRO A 66 -3.87 -10.22 -10.97
C PRO A 66 -3.79 -11.19 -12.14
N PHE A 67 -4.94 -11.71 -12.55
CA PHE A 67 -5.04 -12.49 -13.77
C PHE A 67 -4.70 -11.58 -14.95
N GLN A 68 -3.68 -11.94 -15.72
CA GLN A 68 -3.27 -11.17 -16.89
C GLN A 68 -4.16 -11.52 -18.07
N CYS A 69 -4.88 -10.52 -18.60
CA CYS A 69 -5.59 -10.68 -19.85
C CYS A 69 -4.57 -10.84 -20.99
N HIS A 70 -4.59 -11.99 -21.67
CA HIS A 70 -3.87 -12.16 -22.93
C HIS A 70 -4.80 -11.82 -24.10
N GLN A 71 -4.26 -11.31 -25.22
CA GLN A 71 -5.05 -11.12 -26.43
C GLN A 71 -5.66 -12.46 -26.87
N GLY A 72 -6.99 -12.58 -26.75
CA GLY A 72 -7.73 -13.83 -27.02
C GLY A 72 -8.31 -14.53 -25.78
N ALA A 73 -7.94 -14.11 -24.57
CA ALA A 73 -8.60 -14.58 -23.35
C ALA A 73 -9.95 -13.89 -23.20
N SER A 74 -11.04 -14.65 -23.23
CA SER A 74 -12.38 -14.12 -22.92
C SER A 74 -12.42 -13.72 -21.44
N CYS A 75 -12.75 -12.47 -21.14
CA CYS A 75 -13.05 -12.05 -19.78
C CYS A 75 -14.24 -12.87 -19.29
N SER A 76 -14.02 -13.76 -18.32
CA SER A 76 -15.09 -14.45 -17.62
C SER A 76 -15.91 -13.38 -16.90
N LYS A 77 -17.11 -13.10 -17.43
CA LYS A 77 -18.10 -12.27 -16.72
C LYS A 77 -18.38 -12.96 -15.38
N GLY A 78 -18.11 -12.23 -14.30
CA GLY A 78 -18.62 -12.58 -12.97
C GLY A 78 -20.13 -12.41 -12.93
#